data_AF-A0A269PT01-F1
#
_entry.id   AF-A0A269PT01-F1
#
_cell.length_a   1.000
_cell.length_b   1.000
_cell.length_c   1.000
_cell.angle_alpha   90.00
_cell.angle_beta   90.00
_cell.angle_gamma   90.00
#
_symmetry.space_group_name_H-M   'P 1'
#
loop_
_entity.id
_entity.type
_entity.pdbx_description
1 polymer ?
#
loop_
_entity_poly.entity_id
_entity_poly.type
_entity_poly.pdbx_seq_one_letter_code
_entity_poly.pdbx_strand_id
1 'polypeptide(L)'
;MFKTHKKNKLSALSLALISALFGSTIEVNAHGYLDSPKARQAICEEQQGYWWPEDGSNIPNAACRAAYLDSGYVQFIQEHEFAVNTRDYNNQAAVEANIPDGTLCAAGDLNKKGMNLPSIHWQRTDVMPNANDDVKVRFRATTPHNPSFWQFYLSNENYDATQALAWSDLTLVQSIGNVDFIKDSDGKRFYEMNVNLPADRAGEAILYTRWQREDVVGEGFYNCSDITIKRDDVQPDTWFDAGFYLKQGQTAKNGETVTFRVFDANGQELVNQQLAVTQENVSNWQTSFAQSLNLDYSNLVSIGVKSPAGDIVFDDQNVLSNSVFLTEQEYSFAVSIKTAPVNTAPIVHDISDINVDELTSVQIHVHAFDDEQTELTFTWSIPSEITYTGSDENIVITAPAVDSNTDYPVSISVSDGMLTTTQSFIVSVNNLAVDPSEPPWSSTKAYSAGDKVLFEGKVYEAKWWNKNEKPNNSNAWKLAAPTDGGVAVWNAQNDYAGGTIVSHNTIQYKAKWWTQGEEPGVNPVWKKL
;
A
#
# COMPACT_ATOMS: atom_id res chain seq x y z
N MET A 1 -53.20 48.87 24.64
CA MET A 1 -54.08 48.23 23.64
C MET A 1 -54.23 49.20 22.47
N PHE A 2 -54.08 48.72 21.22
CA PHE A 2 -54.11 49.46 19.93
C PHE A 2 -52.89 50.36 19.62
N LYS A 3 -52.36 50.47 18.40
CA LYS A 3 -52.31 49.65 17.17
C LYS A 3 -51.33 50.39 16.22
N THR A 4 -50.39 49.66 15.63
CA THR A 4 -49.91 49.73 14.23
C THR A 4 -49.46 51.03 13.52
N HIS A 5 -48.23 50.90 12.96
CA HIS A 5 -47.76 51.25 11.60
C HIS A 5 -47.44 52.69 11.17
N LYS A 6 -46.19 52.83 10.67
CA LYS A 6 -45.70 53.54 9.45
C LYS A 6 -44.15 53.46 9.52
N LYS A 7 -43.30 53.32 8.49
CA LYS A 7 -43.33 53.33 7.01
C LYS A 7 -41.93 52.79 6.58
N ASN A 8 -41.84 51.78 5.71
CA ASN A 8 -41.58 51.85 4.26
C ASN A 8 -40.14 52.16 3.80
N LYS A 9 -39.62 51.22 2.96
CA LYS A 9 -38.66 51.35 1.82
C LYS A 9 -37.15 51.38 2.20
N LEU A 10 -36.21 50.73 1.50
CA LEU A 10 -36.12 50.11 0.16
C LEU A 10 -34.85 49.21 0.06
N SER A 11 -34.83 48.26 -0.88
CA SER A 11 -33.68 47.62 -1.60
C SER A 11 -32.52 46.96 -0.82
N ALA A 12 -32.35 45.64 -0.87
CA ALA A 12 -31.80 44.81 -1.97
C ALA A 12 -30.28 44.93 -2.13
N LEU A 13 -29.53 43.92 -1.66
CA LEU A 13 -28.27 43.50 -2.28
C LEU A 13 -28.07 42.00 -1.98
N SER A 14 -28.10 41.22 -3.05
CA SER A 14 -27.80 39.80 -3.14
C SER A 14 -26.33 39.53 -2.81
N LEU A 15 -26.07 38.75 -1.76
CA LEU A 15 -24.75 38.15 -1.52
C LEU A 15 -24.72 36.78 -2.19
N ALA A 16 -23.93 36.67 -3.25
CA ALA A 16 -23.53 35.41 -3.84
C ALA A 16 -22.71 34.61 -2.82
N LEU A 17 -23.11 33.36 -2.59
CA LEU A 17 -22.34 32.39 -1.81
C LEU A 17 -21.04 32.08 -2.57
N ILE A 18 -19.91 32.41 -1.95
CA ILE A 18 -18.59 31.91 -2.35
C ILE A 18 -18.53 30.44 -1.89
N SER A 19 -18.77 29.52 -2.81
CA SER A 19 -18.43 28.11 -2.65
C SER A 19 -16.91 27.99 -2.74
N ALA A 20 -16.26 27.89 -1.58
CA ALA A 20 -14.85 27.51 -1.50
C ALA A 20 -14.71 26.07 -2.00
N LEU A 21 -13.95 25.90 -3.08
CA LEU A 21 -13.42 24.60 -3.48
C LEU A 21 -12.55 24.09 -2.33
N PHE A 22 -13.01 23.06 -1.65
CA PHE A 22 -12.12 22.18 -0.91
C PHE A 22 -11.36 21.36 -1.95
N GLY A 23 -10.07 21.63 -2.07
CA GLY A 23 -9.16 20.80 -2.86
C GLY A 23 -9.17 19.39 -2.29
N SER A 24 -9.47 18.43 -3.16
CA SER A 24 -9.32 17.01 -2.93
C SER A 24 -7.84 16.75 -2.63
N THR A 25 -7.52 16.37 -1.40
CA THR A 25 -6.27 15.68 -1.12
C THR A 25 -6.38 14.31 -1.76
N ILE A 26 -5.58 14.06 -2.79
CA ILE A 26 -5.43 12.74 -3.38
C ILE A 26 -4.62 11.93 -2.37
N GLU A 27 -5.31 11.18 -1.51
CA GLU A 27 -4.73 10.06 -0.76
C GLU A 27 -5.14 8.79 -1.50
N VAL A 28 -4.22 8.23 -2.28
CA VAL A 28 -4.37 6.84 -2.73
C VAL A 28 -4.00 5.98 -1.52
N ASN A 29 -5.00 5.71 -0.66
CA ASN A 29 -4.77 4.96 0.57
C ASN A 29 -4.63 3.45 0.29
N ALA A 30 -3.42 3.04 -0.06
CA ALA A 30 -2.96 1.66 -0.05
C ALA A 30 -2.30 1.35 1.28
N HIS A 31 -2.81 0.40 2.06
CA HIS A 31 -2.52 0.37 3.49
C HIS A 31 -2.71 -1.02 4.12
N GLY A 32 -1.81 -1.36 5.06
CA GLY A 32 -1.91 -2.56 5.87
C GLY A 32 -0.73 -2.77 6.82
N TYR A 33 -0.85 -3.78 7.67
CA TYR A 33 0.22 -4.18 8.59
C TYR A 33 0.10 -5.64 9.03
N LEU A 34 1.19 -6.23 9.54
CA LEU A 34 1.15 -7.57 10.12
C LEU A 34 0.28 -7.58 11.39
N ASP A 35 -0.85 -8.27 11.33
CA ASP A 35 -1.81 -8.43 12.43
C ASP A 35 -1.37 -9.54 13.39
N SER A 36 -0.79 -10.62 12.84
CA SER A 36 -0.21 -11.73 13.58
C SER A 36 1.01 -12.33 12.85
N PRO A 37 2.18 -12.49 13.51
CA PRO A 37 2.53 -11.82 14.76
C PRO A 37 2.43 -10.30 14.59
N LYS A 38 1.96 -9.58 15.62
CA LYS A 38 1.59 -8.18 15.43
C LYS A 38 2.82 -7.30 15.18
N ALA A 39 2.71 -6.40 14.20
CA ALA A 39 3.74 -5.44 13.88
C ALA A 39 3.94 -4.43 15.02
N ARG A 40 5.19 -4.00 15.22
CA ARG A 40 5.63 -3.10 16.30
C ARG A 40 4.76 -1.84 16.40
N GLN A 41 4.50 -1.18 15.27
CA GLN A 41 3.71 0.04 15.22
C GLN A 41 2.24 -0.20 15.58
N ALA A 42 1.69 -1.35 15.18
CA ALA A 42 0.30 -1.72 15.45
C ALA A 42 0.08 -2.07 16.93
N ILE A 43 1.09 -2.62 17.61
CA ILE A 43 1.05 -2.78 19.08
C ILE A 43 0.98 -1.40 19.75
N CYS A 44 1.80 -0.44 19.30
CA CYS A 44 1.81 0.90 19.89
C CYS A 44 0.52 1.68 19.64
N GLU A 45 -0.10 1.52 18.47
CA GLU A 45 -1.45 2.04 18.19
C GLU A 45 -2.47 1.42 19.15
N GLU A 46 -2.55 0.09 19.20
CA GLU A 46 -3.57 -0.63 19.98
C GLU A 46 -3.51 -0.29 21.47
N GLN A 47 -2.31 -0.05 22.00
CA GLN A 47 -2.10 0.29 23.41
C GLN A 47 -2.46 1.73 23.77
N GLN A 48 -2.58 2.61 22.77
CA GLN A 48 -3.01 3.99 22.92
C GLN A 48 -2.17 4.77 23.96
N GLY A 49 -2.75 5.83 24.56
CA GLY A 49 -2.10 6.66 25.58
C GLY A 49 -1.23 7.81 25.04
N TYR A 50 -1.03 7.88 23.72
CA TYR A 50 -0.22 8.91 23.04
C TYR A 50 -0.96 10.20 22.70
N TRP A 51 -2.28 10.26 22.93
CA TRP A 51 -3.08 11.46 22.70
C TRP A 51 -2.86 12.53 23.78
N TRP A 52 -2.71 12.10 25.03
CA TRP A 52 -2.46 12.98 26.17
C TRP A 52 -1.99 12.17 27.39
N PRO A 53 -1.07 12.69 28.22
CA PRO A 53 -0.33 13.96 28.08
C PRO A 53 0.77 13.93 27.01
N GLU A 54 1.21 15.11 26.58
CA GLU A 54 2.23 15.32 25.53
C GLU A 54 3.62 14.78 25.92
N ASP A 55 3.87 14.52 27.20
CA ASP A 55 5.09 13.85 27.67
C ASP A 55 5.04 12.31 27.50
N GLY A 56 3.94 11.78 26.96
CA GLY A 56 3.74 10.36 26.70
C GLY A 56 3.59 9.51 27.96
N SER A 57 3.40 10.09 29.15
CA SER A 57 3.38 9.32 30.41
C SER A 57 2.27 8.27 30.49
N ASN A 58 1.21 8.42 29.68
CA ASN A 58 0.10 7.47 29.57
C ASN A 58 0.36 6.32 28.59
N ILE A 59 1.45 6.35 27.82
CA ILE A 59 1.83 5.25 26.94
C ILE A 59 2.42 4.14 27.82
N PRO A 60 1.76 2.97 27.92
CA PRO A 60 2.12 1.95 28.90
C PRO A 60 3.43 1.23 28.53
N ASN A 61 3.63 0.92 27.26
CA ASN A 61 4.84 0.29 26.77
C ASN A 61 6.00 1.28 26.70
N ALA A 62 7.12 0.95 27.35
CA ALA A 62 8.27 1.83 27.45
C ALA A 62 8.97 2.09 26.10
N ALA A 63 9.00 1.11 25.19
CA ALA A 63 9.55 1.31 23.85
C ALA A 63 8.62 2.16 22.98
N CYS A 64 7.30 1.93 23.02
CA CYS A 64 6.34 2.80 22.35
C CYS A 64 6.43 4.24 22.88
N ARG A 65 6.58 4.43 24.19
CA ARG A 65 6.78 5.77 24.77
C ARG A 65 8.07 6.42 24.29
N ALA A 66 9.18 5.67 24.21
CA ALA A 66 10.43 6.19 23.67
C ALA A 66 10.31 6.59 22.19
N ALA A 67 9.63 5.76 21.39
CA ALA A 67 9.34 6.06 19.98
C ALA A 67 8.50 7.34 19.83
N TYR A 68 7.43 7.47 20.61
CA TYR A 68 6.59 8.67 20.65
C TYR A 68 7.39 9.94 20.96
N LEU A 69 8.27 9.88 21.96
CA LEU A 69 9.10 11.02 22.34
C LEU A 69 10.14 11.39 21.27
N ASP A 70 10.46 10.48 20.35
CA ASP A 70 11.42 10.73 19.28
C ASP A 70 10.80 11.34 18.01
N SER A 71 9.58 10.93 17.62
CA SER A 71 8.94 11.40 16.38
C SER A 71 7.42 11.66 16.44
N GLY A 72 6.81 11.66 17.62
CA GLY A 72 5.39 12.00 17.83
C GLY A 72 4.43 10.86 17.48
N TYR A 73 3.13 11.17 17.37
CA TYR A 73 2.06 10.16 17.21
C TYR A 73 1.83 9.69 15.77
N VAL A 74 2.39 10.35 14.74
CA VAL A 74 2.13 10.02 13.32
C VAL A 74 2.43 8.55 13.05
N GLN A 75 3.52 8.04 13.62
CA GLN A 75 3.95 6.64 13.52
C GLN A 75 2.98 5.61 14.12
N PHE A 76 2.03 6.02 14.95
CA PHE A 76 1.00 5.13 15.51
C PHE A 76 -0.29 5.23 14.70
N ILE A 77 -0.75 6.45 14.38
CA ILE A 77 -2.00 6.61 13.61
C ILE A 77 -1.85 6.16 12.15
N GLN A 78 -0.64 6.21 11.61
CA GLN A 78 -0.29 5.68 10.29
C GLN A 78 0.29 4.26 10.40
N GLU A 79 -0.20 3.44 11.34
CA GLU A 79 0.22 2.04 11.53
C GLU A 79 0.19 1.21 10.24
N HIS A 80 -0.75 1.56 9.38
CA HIS A 80 -1.10 0.93 8.12
C HIS A 80 -0.31 1.49 6.91
N GLU A 81 0.53 2.53 7.08
CA GLU A 81 1.27 3.18 6.00
C GLU A 81 2.80 3.18 6.24
N PHE A 82 3.35 2.09 6.77
CA PHE A 82 4.80 1.92 6.83
C PHE A 82 5.32 1.50 5.46
N ALA A 83 5.36 2.46 4.53
CA ALA A 83 5.53 2.21 3.11
C ALA A 83 6.56 3.12 2.44
N VAL A 84 7.07 2.69 1.29
CA VAL A 84 7.90 3.51 0.40
C VAL A 84 7.72 3.12 -1.06
N ASN A 85 7.75 4.12 -1.95
CA ASN A 85 7.66 3.94 -3.39
C ASN A 85 9.03 3.65 -3.99
N THR A 86 9.20 2.44 -4.53
CA THR A 86 10.42 2.01 -5.21
C THR A 86 10.09 1.50 -6.59
N ARG A 87 10.20 2.36 -7.61
CA ARG A 87 9.86 1.99 -9.00
C ARG A 87 10.65 0.78 -9.53
N ASP A 88 11.92 0.65 -9.14
CA ASP A 88 12.77 -0.51 -9.44
C ASP A 88 12.73 -1.53 -8.28
N TYR A 89 11.55 -1.92 -7.83
CA TYR A 89 11.35 -2.73 -6.62
C TYR A 89 11.98 -4.12 -6.67
N ASN A 90 12.24 -4.67 -7.87
CA ASN A 90 12.95 -5.94 -8.03
C ASN A 90 14.46 -5.82 -7.82
N ASN A 91 14.99 -4.59 -7.78
CA ASN A 91 16.38 -4.31 -7.49
C ASN A 91 16.55 -4.02 -5.99
N GLN A 92 17.12 -4.98 -5.27
CA GLN A 92 17.37 -4.86 -3.84
C GLN A 92 18.17 -3.59 -3.49
N ALA A 93 19.16 -3.19 -4.29
CA ALA A 93 19.92 -1.97 -4.02
C ALA A 93 19.07 -0.69 -4.13
N ALA A 94 18.05 -0.67 -4.98
CA ALA A 94 17.11 0.44 -5.07
C ALA A 94 16.19 0.49 -3.83
N VAL A 95 15.75 -0.67 -3.34
CA VAL A 95 14.98 -0.79 -2.08
C VAL A 95 15.80 -0.30 -0.90
N GLU A 96 17.05 -0.74 -0.78
CA GLU A 96 17.97 -0.33 0.30
C GLU A 96 18.35 1.15 0.23
N ALA A 97 18.43 1.74 -0.97
CA ALA A 97 18.64 3.17 -1.12
C ALA A 97 17.47 4.00 -0.58
N ASN A 98 16.24 3.49 -0.73
CA ASN A 98 15.02 4.12 -0.22
C ASN A 98 14.75 3.81 1.26
N ILE A 99 15.29 2.70 1.77
CA ILE A 99 15.21 2.29 3.17
C ILE A 99 16.64 2.05 3.68
N PRO A 100 17.42 3.09 3.98
CA PRO A 100 18.79 2.92 4.47
C PRO A 100 18.85 2.14 5.79
N ASP A 101 20.01 1.57 6.10
CA ASP A 101 20.27 0.92 7.39
C ASP A 101 19.87 1.80 8.58
N GLY A 102 19.28 1.18 9.60
CA GLY A 102 18.74 1.87 10.76
C GLY A 102 17.38 2.53 10.53
N THR A 103 16.76 2.38 9.34
CA THR A 103 15.44 2.96 9.02
C THR A 103 14.36 1.93 8.68
N LEU A 104 14.69 0.64 8.76
CA LEU A 104 13.87 -0.46 8.27
C LEU A 104 12.50 -0.53 8.95
N CYS A 105 12.44 -0.44 10.27
CA CYS A 105 11.18 -0.50 11.01
C CYS A 105 10.29 0.75 10.85
N ALA A 106 10.77 1.77 10.13
CA ALA A 106 10.03 2.96 9.72
C ALA A 106 9.82 3.05 8.20
N ALA A 107 10.25 2.02 7.43
CA ALA A 107 10.25 2.03 5.97
C ALA A 107 10.98 3.26 5.35
N GLY A 108 11.99 3.80 6.03
CA GLY A 108 12.70 5.01 5.58
C GLY A 108 12.01 6.35 5.92
N ASP A 109 10.82 6.35 6.52
CA ASP A 109 10.06 7.58 6.82
C ASP A 109 10.55 8.26 8.12
N LEU A 110 11.02 9.50 7.99
CA LEU A 110 11.51 10.32 9.10
C LEU A 110 10.43 10.70 10.13
N ASN A 111 9.14 10.69 9.76
CA ASN A 111 8.05 10.90 10.72
C ASN A 111 7.79 9.65 11.58
N LYS A 112 8.31 8.50 11.14
CA LYS A 112 8.12 7.18 11.76
C LYS A 112 9.39 6.65 12.43
N LYS A 113 10.47 7.45 12.48
CA LYS A 113 11.80 7.05 12.94
C LYS A 113 11.87 6.53 14.38
N GLY A 114 10.92 6.87 15.25
CA GLY A 114 10.84 6.33 16.61
C GLY A 114 10.74 4.80 16.63
N MET A 115 10.15 4.20 15.59
CA MET A 115 10.06 2.74 15.43
C MET A 115 11.41 2.06 15.21
N ASN A 116 12.45 2.80 14.84
CA ASN A 116 13.79 2.25 14.64
C ASN A 116 14.62 2.18 15.92
N LEU A 117 14.12 2.76 17.03
CA LEU A 117 14.88 2.83 18.27
C LEU A 117 15.23 1.42 18.79
N PRO A 118 16.51 1.16 19.14
CA PRO A 118 16.88 -0.07 19.80
C PRO A 118 16.28 -0.10 21.21
N SER A 119 15.59 -1.18 21.56
CA SER A 119 14.95 -1.29 22.87
C SER A 119 14.70 -2.75 23.24
N ILE A 120 15.03 -3.11 24.47
CA ILE A 120 14.63 -4.41 25.05
C ILE A 120 13.13 -4.46 25.38
N HIS A 121 12.46 -3.31 25.42
CA HIS A 121 11.06 -3.17 25.83
C HIS A 121 10.06 -3.26 24.67
N TRP A 122 10.52 -3.51 23.45
CA TRP A 122 9.61 -3.87 22.37
C TRP A 122 8.83 -5.13 22.77
N GLN A 123 7.50 -5.05 22.66
CA GLN A 123 6.64 -6.17 23.04
C GLN A 123 6.77 -7.28 22.01
N ARG A 124 7.05 -8.49 22.49
CA ARG A 124 7.25 -9.66 21.66
C ARG A 124 6.00 -10.53 21.62
N THR A 125 5.72 -11.08 20.44
CA THR A 125 4.71 -12.12 20.26
C THR A 125 5.39 -13.48 20.26
N ASP A 126 4.93 -14.40 21.11
CA ASP A 126 5.39 -15.78 21.02
C ASP A 126 4.84 -16.40 19.73
N VAL A 127 5.73 -16.96 18.91
CA VAL A 127 5.36 -17.74 17.74
C VAL A 127 5.87 -19.16 17.92
N MET A 128 5.06 -20.12 17.50
CA MET A 128 5.41 -21.53 17.61
C MET A 128 5.28 -22.16 16.22
N PRO A 129 6.40 -22.45 15.54
CA PRO A 129 6.36 -23.13 14.26
C PRO A 129 5.72 -24.52 14.39
N ASN A 130 4.98 -24.93 13.38
CA ASN A 130 4.38 -26.25 13.31
C ASN A 130 5.44 -27.34 12.99
N ALA A 131 5.00 -28.59 12.81
CA ALA A 131 5.91 -29.71 12.50
C ALA A 131 6.63 -29.58 11.15
N ASN A 132 6.21 -28.66 10.28
CA ASN A 132 6.88 -28.33 9.02
C ASN A 132 7.78 -27.08 9.14
N ASP A 133 7.99 -26.57 10.36
CA ASP A 133 8.68 -25.32 10.64
C ASP A 133 7.95 -24.05 10.15
N ASP A 134 6.65 -24.14 9.85
CA ASP A 134 5.86 -23.00 9.40
C ASP A 134 5.22 -22.26 10.57
N VAL A 135 5.28 -20.93 10.53
CA VAL A 135 4.48 -20.03 11.36
C VAL A 135 3.40 -19.42 10.50
N LYS A 136 2.15 -19.53 10.95
CA LYS A 136 1.04 -18.83 10.28
C LYS A 136 1.16 -17.33 10.53
N VAL A 137 1.14 -16.55 9.46
CA VAL A 137 1.11 -15.09 9.50
C VAL A 137 -0.19 -14.57 8.91
N ARG A 138 -0.65 -13.45 9.47
CA ARG A 138 -1.87 -12.76 9.07
C ARG A 138 -1.54 -11.28 8.91
N PHE A 139 -1.74 -10.77 7.70
CA PHE A 139 -1.50 -9.36 7.37
C PHE A 139 -2.84 -8.67 7.14
N ARG A 140 -3.16 -7.64 7.93
CA ARG A 140 -4.36 -6.82 7.75
C ARG A 140 -4.14 -5.90 6.56
N ALA A 141 -4.99 -6.00 5.55
CA ALA A 141 -5.04 -5.05 4.44
C ALA A 141 -6.30 -4.20 4.61
N THR A 142 -6.16 -2.90 4.91
CA THR A 142 -7.32 -2.02 4.85
C THR A 142 -7.79 -1.85 3.40
N THR A 143 -6.82 -1.90 2.48
CA THR A 143 -7.00 -1.92 1.04
C THR A 143 -6.14 -3.05 0.45
N PRO A 144 -6.72 -4.12 -0.11
CA PRO A 144 -5.96 -5.15 -0.80
C PRO A 144 -5.37 -4.64 -2.12
N HIS A 145 -4.17 -5.11 -2.46
CA HIS A 145 -3.49 -4.80 -3.71
C HIS A 145 -2.94 -6.08 -4.33
N ASN A 146 -3.56 -6.50 -5.43
CA ASN A 146 -3.06 -7.56 -6.30
C ASN A 146 -2.94 -6.97 -7.73
N PRO A 147 -1.94 -7.39 -8.53
CA PRO A 147 -0.88 -8.32 -8.16
C PRO A 147 0.13 -7.73 -7.15
N SER A 148 0.58 -8.58 -6.23
CA SER A 148 1.64 -8.27 -5.27
C SER A 148 2.48 -9.51 -4.96
N PHE A 149 3.61 -9.32 -4.29
CA PHE A 149 4.37 -10.41 -3.69
C PHE A 149 4.79 -10.09 -2.26
N TRP A 150 5.23 -11.12 -1.56
CA TRP A 150 5.61 -11.08 -0.16
C TRP A 150 7.03 -11.60 0.02
N GLN A 151 7.79 -10.92 0.87
CA GLN A 151 9.08 -11.39 1.34
C GLN A 151 9.11 -11.31 2.86
N PHE A 152 9.54 -12.41 3.48
CA PHE A 152 9.71 -12.52 4.91
C PHE A 152 11.19 -12.72 5.20
N TYR A 153 11.72 -11.87 6.07
CA TYR A 153 13.08 -11.91 6.53
C TYR A 153 13.08 -12.15 8.04
N LEU A 154 14.11 -12.83 8.52
CA LEU A 154 14.33 -13.04 9.94
C LEU A 154 15.65 -12.39 10.33
N SER A 155 15.69 -11.68 11.46
CA SER A 155 16.96 -11.20 12.00
C SER A 155 17.94 -12.36 12.19
N ASN A 156 19.22 -12.12 11.95
CA ASN A 156 20.27 -13.10 12.17
C ASN A 156 20.33 -13.48 13.65
N GLU A 157 20.78 -14.70 13.96
CA GLU A 157 20.82 -15.22 15.34
C GLU A 157 21.66 -14.36 16.29
N ASN A 158 22.69 -13.70 15.76
CA ASN A 158 23.61 -12.85 16.49
C ASN A 158 23.26 -11.34 16.43
N TYR A 159 22.06 -10.98 15.96
CA TYR A 159 21.64 -9.59 15.91
C TYR A 159 21.63 -8.96 17.32
N ASP A 160 22.30 -7.82 17.45
CA ASP A 160 22.35 -7.05 18.69
C ASP A 160 21.18 -6.06 18.76
N ALA A 161 20.15 -6.39 19.55
CA ALA A 161 18.96 -5.55 19.74
C ALA A 161 19.23 -4.20 20.44
N THR A 162 20.48 -3.90 20.81
CA THR A 162 20.91 -2.57 21.25
C THR A 162 21.33 -1.66 20.10
N GLN A 163 21.43 -2.19 18.88
CA GLN A 163 21.67 -1.45 17.65
C GLN A 163 20.39 -1.31 16.82
N ALA A 164 20.37 -0.34 15.91
CA ALA A 164 19.27 -0.21 14.96
C ALA A 164 19.45 -1.26 13.86
N LEU A 165 18.33 -1.84 13.41
CA LEU A 165 18.33 -2.92 12.42
C LEU A 165 18.91 -2.44 11.08
N ALA A 166 19.85 -3.19 10.52
CA ALA A 166 20.39 -3.01 9.17
C ALA A 166 19.97 -4.16 8.24
N TRP A 167 20.06 -3.97 6.92
CA TRP A 167 19.76 -5.03 5.95
C TRP A 167 20.70 -6.23 6.09
N SER A 168 21.95 -5.99 6.47
CA SER A 168 22.92 -7.05 6.76
C SER A 168 22.58 -7.89 7.99
N ASP A 169 21.67 -7.41 8.84
CA ASP A 169 21.18 -8.14 10.01
C ASP A 169 20.02 -9.08 9.67
N LEU A 170 19.54 -9.08 8.43
CA LEU A 170 18.39 -9.86 7.98
C LEU A 170 18.79 -10.97 7.01
N THR A 171 18.15 -12.12 7.16
CA THR A 171 18.19 -13.22 6.19
C THR A 171 16.79 -13.40 5.61
N LEU A 172 16.66 -13.38 4.27
CA LEU A 172 15.40 -13.75 3.60
C LEU A 172 15.10 -15.22 3.89
N VAL A 173 13.97 -15.50 4.53
CA VAL A 173 13.54 -16.88 4.85
C VAL A 173 12.54 -17.42 3.83
N GLN A 174 11.68 -16.56 3.28
CA GLN A 174 10.69 -16.99 2.28
C GLN A 174 10.23 -15.84 1.38
N SER A 175 9.98 -16.17 0.12
CA SER A 175 9.23 -15.35 -0.82
C SER A 175 7.94 -16.07 -1.20
N ILE A 176 6.83 -15.34 -1.25
CA ILE A 176 5.52 -15.83 -1.70
C ILE A 176 5.05 -14.90 -2.81
N GLY A 177 4.51 -15.46 -3.90
CA GLY A 177 3.94 -14.66 -4.99
C GLY A 177 2.61 -14.02 -4.60
N ASN A 178 1.77 -13.76 -5.59
CA ASN A 178 0.44 -13.21 -5.35
C ASN A 178 -0.41 -14.14 -4.47
N VAL A 179 -1.04 -13.57 -3.45
CA VAL A 179 -1.93 -14.27 -2.51
C VAL A 179 -3.29 -13.60 -2.57
N ASP A 180 -4.36 -14.38 -2.58
CA ASP A 180 -5.72 -13.83 -2.48
C ASP A 180 -6.03 -13.43 -1.04
N PHE A 181 -6.69 -12.29 -0.86
CA PHE A 181 -7.13 -11.87 0.46
C PHE A 181 -8.45 -12.54 0.83
N ILE A 182 -8.72 -12.60 2.13
CA ILE A 182 -10.00 -13.04 2.70
C ILE A 182 -10.66 -11.89 3.45
N LYS A 183 -11.99 -11.90 3.50
CA LYS A 183 -12.78 -10.96 4.33
C LYS A 183 -13.34 -11.66 5.56
N ASP A 184 -12.86 -11.25 6.73
CA ASP A 184 -13.31 -11.80 8.00
C ASP A 184 -14.76 -11.38 8.32
N SER A 185 -15.35 -12.02 9.33
CA SER A 185 -16.67 -11.74 9.88
C SER A 185 -16.88 -10.29 10.35
N ASP A 186 -15.81 -9.59 10.76
CA ASP A 186 -15.86 -8.17 11.14
C ASP A 186 -15.73 -7.21 9.95
N GLY A 187 -15.65 -7.73 8.73
CA GLY A 187 -15.52 -6.95 7.49
C GLY A 187 -14.10 -6.50 7.17
N LYS A 188 -13.11 -6.81 8.01
CA LYS A 188 -11.71 -6.53 7.71
C LYS A 188 -11.16 -7.56 6.73
N ARG A 189 -10.14 -7.15 5.97
CA ARG A 189 -9.50 -7.97 4.96
C ARG A 189 -8.11 -8.36 5.38
N PHE A 190 -7.72 -9.58 5.07
CA PHE A 190 -6.45 -10.15 5.48
C PHE A 190 -5.83 -11.01 4.39
N TYR A 191 -4.51 -11.00 4.32
CA TYR A 191 -3.74 -12.04 3.66
C TYR A 191 -3.27 -13.03 4.72
N GLU A 192 -3.49 -14.32 4.49
CA GLU A 192 -3.04 -15.39 5.38
C GLU A 192 -2.00 -16.25 4.64
N MET A 193 -0.86 -16.49 5.29
CA MET A 193 0.27 -17.20 4.69
C MET A 193 0.94 -18.09 5.74
N ASN A 194 1.64 -19.12 5.28
CA ASN A 194 2.54 -19.93 6.10
C ASN A 194 3.98 -19.52 5.79
N VAL A 195 4.71 -19.10 6.82
CA VAL A 195 6.10 -18.66 6.74
C VAL A 195 7.01 -19.69 7.39
N ASN A 196 7.80 -20.38 6.57
CA ASN A 196 8.79 -21.34 6.98
C ASN A 196 9.97 -20.65 7.66
N LEU A 197 10.21 -21.00 8.93
CA LEU A 197 11.35 -20.50 9.69
C LEU A 197 12.45 -21.57 9.75
N PRO A 198 13.74 -21.20 9.72
CA PRO A 198 14.80 -22.20 9.78
C PRO A 198 14.69 -23.05 11.06
N ALA A 199 14.76 -24.37 10.92
CA ALA A 199 14.47 -25.36 11.97
C ALA A 199 15.32 -25.21 13.24
N ASP A 200 16.53 -24.69 13.11
CA ASP A 200 17.48 -24.45 14.21
C ASP A 200 17.24 -23.13 14.95
N ARG A 201 16.35 -22.27 14.44
CA ARG A 201 16.08 -20.96 15.06
C ARG A 201 15.08 -21.10 16.21
N ALA A 202 15.48 -20.54 17.36
CA ALA A 202 14.68 -20.36 18.56
C ALA A 202 15.08 -19.04 19.26
N GLY A 203 14.25 -18.57 20.19
CA GLY A 203 14.51 -17.36 20.98
C GLY A 203 14.04 -16.06 20.31
N GLU A 204 14.58 -14.93 20.77
CA GLU A 204 14.16 -13.61 20.32
C GLU A 204 14.60 -13.35 18.86
N ALA A 205 13.70 -12.79 18.04
CA ALA A 205 14.00 -12.37 16.68
C ALA A 205 13.08 -11.24 16.23
N ILE A 206 13.44 -10.60 15.12
CA ILE A 206 12.55 -9.70 14.37
C ILE A 206 12.15 -10.43 13.09
N LEU A 207 10.84 -10.64 12.90
CA LEU A 207 10.27 -10.99 11.60
C LEU A 207 10.02 -9.69 10.84
N TYR A 208 10.77 -9.49 9.77
CA TYR A 208 10.64 -8.33 8.90
C TYR A 208 9.87 -8.71 7.64
N THR A 209 8.70 -8.11 7.46
CA THR A 209 7.78 -8.42 6.36
C THR A 209 7.83 -7.31 5.33
N ARG A 210 7.95 -7.68 4.06
CA ARG A 210 7.77 -6.80 2.90
C ARG A 210 6.58 -7.29 2.09
N TRP A 211 5.56 -6.44 1.95
CA TRP A 211 4.49 -6.60 0.98
C TRP A 211 4.72 -5.63 -0.17
N GLN A 212 5.02 -6.13 -1.36
CA GLN A 212 5.38 -5.31 -2.52
C GLN A 212 4.28 -5.37 -3.57
N ARG A 213 3.74 -4.21 -3.94
CA ARG A 213 2.83 -4.09 -5.09
C ARG A 213 3.60 -4.24 -6.40
N GLU A 214 3.01 -4.94 -7.35
CA GLU A 214 3.57 -5.14 -8.69
C GLU A 214 2.95 -4.16 -9.69
N ASP A 215 3.29 -2.88 -9.54
CA ASP A 215 2.81 -1.81 -10.41
C ASP A 215 3.90 -0.74 -10.65
N VAL A 216 3.56 0.27 -11.44
CA VAL A 216 4.49 1.30 -11.92
C VAL A 216 4.92 2.31 -10.86
N VAL A 217 4.19 2.41 -9.75
CA VAL A 217 4.56 3.20 -8.57
C VAL A 217 5.54 2.39 -7.72
N GLY A 218 5.33 1.08 -7.61
CA GLY A 218 6.21 0.17 -6.89
C GLY A 218 6.20 0.40 -5.38
N GLU A 219 5.04 0.73 -4.82
CA GLU A 219 4.88 0.90 -3.38
C GLU A 219 5.05 -0.44 -2.65
N GLY A 220 5.91 -0.45 -1.63
CA GLY A 220 6.06 -1.59 -0.72
C GLY A 220 5.80 -1.19 0.73
N PHE A 221 5.22 -2.11 1.51
CA PHE A 221 4.94 -1.97 2.94
C PHE A 221 5.92 -2.84 3.73
N TYR A 222 6.51 -2.26 4.77
CA TYR A 222 7.60 -2.86 5.53
C TYR A 222 7.27 -2.84 7.02
N ASN A 223 7.27 -4.00 7.66
CA ASN A 223 6.91 -4.12 9.08
C ASN A 223 7.94 -4.92 9.85
N CYS A 224 8.32 -4.43 11.03
CA CYS A 224 9.03 -5.21 12.04
C CYS A 224 8.02 -5.82 13.01
N SER A 225 8.07 -7.13 13.21
CA SER A 225 7.34 -7.82 14.27
C SER A 225 8.34 -8.45 15.22
N ASP A 226 8.35 -7.98 16.46
CA ASP A 226 9.20 -8.52 17.50
C ASP A 226 8.59 -9.84 17.99
N ILE A 227 9.35 -10.94 17.89
CA ILE A 227 8.85 -12.29 18.18
C ILE A 227 9.78 -13.06 19.10
N THR A 228 9.22 -14.06 19.78
CA THR A 228 9.97 -15.12 20.44
C THR A 228 9.62 -16.43 19.75
N ILE A 229 10.57 -17.03 19.05
CA ILE A 229 10.39 -18.34 18.41
C ILE A 229 10.52 -19.40 19.49
N LYS A 230 9.39 -20.01 19.84
CA LYS A 230 9.32 -21.14 20.75
C LYS A 230 9.29 -22.43 19.92
N ARG A 231 10.32 -23.24 20.06
CA ARG A 231 10.33 -24.62 19.59
C ARG A 231 9.90 -25.46 20.77
N ASP A 232 8.66 -25.90 20.78
CA ASP A 232 8.19 -26.85 21.79
C ASP A 232 8.06 -28.22 21.15
N ASP A 233 9.02 -29.08 21.42
CA ASP A 233 8.99 -30.49 21.01
C ASP A 233 8.11 -31.32 21.98
N VAL A 234 7.60 -30.70 23.06
CA VAL A 234 6.78 -31.36 24.06
C VAL A 234 5.33 -31.34 23.60
N GLN A 235 4.90 -32.48 23.06
CA GLN A 235 3.48 -32.74 22.87
C GLN A 235 2.77 -32.62 24.22
N PRO A 236 1.59 -31.99 24.28
CA PRO A 236 0.80 -31.92 25.49
C PRO A 236 0.57 -33.32 26.06
N ASP A 237 1.05 -33.57 27.28
CA ASP A 237 0.90 -34.87 27.94
C ASP A 237 -0.58 -35.18 28.27
N THR A 238 -1.40 -34.13 28.36
CA THR A 238 -2.82 -34.23 28.70
C THR A 238 -3.67 -33.48 27.68
N TRP A 239 -4.72 -34.17 27.24
CA TRP A 239 -5.70 -33.67 26.27
C TRP A 239 -7.09 -33.76 26.89
N PHE A 240 -7.77 -32.62 27.01
CA PHE A 240 -9.11 -32.49 27.55
C PHE A 240 -10.14 -32.48 26.43
N ASP A 241 -11.13 -33.36 26.51
CA ASP A 241 -12.23 -33.42 25.54
C ASP A 241 -13.11 -32.17 25.66
N ALA A 242 -13.14 -31.36 24.61
CA ALA A 242 -13.95 -30.15 24.53
C ALA A 242 -15.29 -30.39 23.82
N GLY A 243 -15.50 -31.58 23.23
CA GLY A 243 -16.71 -32.00 22.54
C GLY A 243 -16.54 -32.31 21.05
N PHE A 244 -17.62 -32.75 20.41
CA PHE A 244 -17.63 -33.15 18.99
C PHE A 244 -17.19 -32.01 18.06
N TYR A 245 -16.26 -32.30 17.15
CA TYR A 245 -15.76 -31.36 16.14
C TYR A 245 -16.88 -30.77 15.28
N LEU A 246 -17.83 -31.62 14.86
CA LEU A 246 -18.96 -31.21 14.04
C LEU A 246 -20.27 -31.74 14.60
N LYS A 247 -21.33 -30.95 14.45
CA LYS A 247 -22.70 -31.37 14.77
C LYS A 247 -23.34 -32.08 13.58
N GLN A 248 -24.31 -32.96 13.84
CA GLN A 248 -25.08 -33.60 12.77
C GLN A 248 -25.74 -32.53 11.88
N GLY A 249 -25.52 -32.64 10.56
CA GLY A 249 -26.05 -31.68 9.58
C GLY A 249 -25.22 -30.40 9.41
N GLN A 250 -24.11 -30.24 10.14
CA GLN A 250 -23.17 -29.13 9.98
C GLN A 250 -22.28 -29.37 8.75
N THR A 251 -22.79 -29.02 7.57
CA THR A 251 -22.07 -29.10 6.29
C THR A 251 -21.97 -27.73 5.65
N ALA A 252 -20.81 -27.43 5.09
CA ALA A 252 -20.59 -26.24 4.28
C ALA A 252 -20.80 -26.54 2.79
N LYS A 253 -21.06 -25.49 2.00
CA LYS A 253 -21.24 -25.51 0.54
C LYS A 253 -20.14 -24.70 -0.14
N ASN A 254 -19.98 -24.90 -1.44
CA ASN A 254 -19.10 -24.06 -2.26
C ASN A 254 -19.45 -22.56 -2.07
N GLY A 255 -18.43 -21.73 -1.84
CA GLY A 255 -18.52 -20.31 -1.54
C GLY A 255 -18.73 -19.96 -0.06
N GLU A 256 -19.00 -20.93 0.82
CA GLU A 256 -19.10 -20.69 2.26
C GLU A 256 -17.72 -20.71 2.93
N THR A 257 -17.62 -20.12 4.11
CA THR A 257 -16.38 -20.14 4.91
C THR A 257 -16.61 -20.88 6.21
N VAL A 258 -15.77 -21.85 6.52
CA VAL A 258 -15.75 -22.51 7.83
C VAL A 258 -14.71 -21.82 8.71
N THR A 259 -15.09 -21.46 9.93
CA THR A 259 -14.18 -20.85 10.91
C THR A 259 -14.08 -21.76 12.12
N PHE A 260 -12.85 -22.07 12.54
CA PHE A 260 -12.51 -22.76 13.78
C PHE A 260 -11.84 -21.77 14.74
N ARG A 261 -12.37 -21.65 15.95
CA ARG A 261 -11.87 -20.72 16.97
C ARG A 261 -11.61 -21.46 18.27
N VAL A 262 -10.54 -21.09 18.97
CA VAL A 262 -10.23 -21.55 20.34
C VAL A 262 -10.12 -20.34 21.24
N PHE A 263 -10.68 -20.44 22.45
CA PHE A 263 -10.66 -19.39 23.45
C PHE A 263 -10.06 -19.90 24.75
N ASP A 264 -9.27 -19.06 25.40
CA ASP A 264 -8.78 -19.31 26.75
C ASP A 264 -9.89 -19.13 27.80
N ALA A 265 -9.53 -19.33 29.08
CA ALA A 265 -10.46 -19.17 30.21
C ALA A 265 -11.02 -17.74 30.37
N ASN A 266 -10.34 -16.73 29.83
CA ASN A 266 -10.74 -15.32 29.87
C ASN A 266 -11.53 -14.90 28.63
N GLY A 267 -11.72 -15.81 27.67
CA GLY A 267 -12.34 -15.52 26.38
C GLY A 267 -11.39 -14.88 25.36
N GLN A 268 -10.09 -14.85 25.63
CA GLN A 268 -9.09 -14.45 24.65
C GLN A 268 -9.01 -15.51 23.54
N GLU A 269 -9.08 -15.06 22.30
CA GLU A 269 -8.93 -15.92 21.14
C GLU A 269 -7.47 -16.37 20.97
N LEU A 270 -7.25 -17.69 21.01
CA LEU A 270 -5.96 -18.35 20.84
C LEU A 270 -5.75 -18.86 19.42
N VAL A 271 -6.85 -19.29 18.77
CA VAL A 271 -6.86 -19.79 17.39
C VAL A 271 -8.03 -19.15 16.67
N ASN A 272 -7.80 -18.69 15.44
CA ASN A 272 -8.82 -18.28 14.49
C ASN A 272 -8.39 -18.72 13.10
N GLN A 273 -8.81 -19.91 12.72
CA GLN A 273 -8.52 -20.48 11.42
C GLN A 273 -9.77 -20.42 10.56
N GLN A 274 -9.61 -20.00 9.31
CA GLN A 274 -10.67 -20.02 8.31
C GLN A 274 -10.32 -20.97 7.18
N LEU A 275 -11.34 -21.59 6.61
CA LEU A 275 -11.26 -22.36 5.38
C LEU A 275 -12.36 -21.88 4.43
N ALA A 276 -11.95 -21.31 3.29
CA ALA A 276 -12.85 -21.09 2.17
C ALA A 276 -13.24 -22.45 1.56
N VAL A 277 -14.53 -22.70 1.46
CA VAL A 277 -15.05 -23.94 0.85
C VAL A 277 -15.21 -23.69 -0.63
N THR A 278 -14.38 -24.36 -1.42
CA THR A 278 -14.33 -24.23 -2.88
C THR A 278 -14.91 -25.47 -3.53
N GLN A 279 -15.09 -25.42 -4.86
CA GLN A 279 -15.52 -26.58 -5.63
C GLN A 279 -14.56 -27.78 -5.49
N GLU A 280 -13.28 -27.51 -5.18
CA GLU A 280 -12.24 -28.51 -5.00
C GLU A 280 -12.37 -29.25 -3.66
N ASN A 281 -12.60 -28.52 -2.56
CA ASN A 281 -12.58 -29.09 -1.21
C ASN A 281 -13.97 -29.39 -0.63
N VAL A 282 -15.07 -28.93 -1.25
CA VAL A 282 -16.43 -29.08 -0.69
C VAL A 282 -16.80 -30.54 -0.34
N SER A 283 -16.19 -31.51 -1.02
CA SER A 283 -16.44 -32.94 -0.77
C SER A 283 -15.73 -33.51 0.46
N ASN A 284 -14.67 -32.87 0.95
CA ASN A 284 -13.79 -33.38 2.00
C ASN A 284 -13.25 -32.31 2.96
N TRP A 285 -13.83 -31.10 2.96
CA TRP A 285 -13.34 -29.95 3.73
C TRP A 285 -13.21 -30.27 5.22
N GLN A 286 -14.08 -31.12 5.78
CA GLN A 286 -14.05 -31.50 7.19
C GLN A 286 -12.71 -32.11 7.58
N THR A 287 -12.25 -33.04 6.74
CA THR A 287 -11.01 -33.80 6.94
C THR A 287 -9.80 -32.93 6.68
N SER A 288 -9.77 -32.20 5.56
CA SER A 288 -8.62 -31.33 5.24
C SER A 288 -8.45 -30.23 6.29
N PHE A 289 -9.56 -29.67 6.79
CA PHE A 289 -9.51 -28.63 7.81
C PHE A 289 -9.04 -29.17 9.17
N ALA A 290 -9.52 -30.35 9.58
CA ALA A 290 -9.05 -30.96 10.82
C ALA A 290 -7.56 -31.32 10.76
N GLN A 291 -7.09 -31.79 9.59
CA GLN A 291 -5.67 -32.08 9.38
C GLN A 291 -4.81 -30.82 9.45
N SER A 292 -5.23 -29.71 8.83
CA SER A 292 -4.48 -28.44 8.95
C SER A 292 -4.48 -27.93 10.39
N LEU A 293 -5.60 -28.03 11.11
CA LEU A 293 -5.68 -27.63 12.52
C LEU A 293 -4.75 -28.47 13.41
N ASN A 294 -4.74 -29.79 13.23
CA ASN A 294 -3.87 -30.71 13.98
C ASN A 294 -2.39 -30.45 13.70
N LEU A 295 -2.05 -29.98 12.50
CA LEU A 295 -0.68 -29.62 12.14
C LEU A 295 -0.30 -28.28 12.74
N ASP A 296 -1.06 -27.23 12.39
CA ASP A 296 -0.72 -25.83 12.65
C ASP A 296 -0.84 -25.44 14.11
N TYR A 297 -1.70 -26.14 14.87
CA TYR A 297 -1.98 -25.85 16.27
C TYR A 297 -1.79 -27.08 17.16
N SER A 298 -0.83 -27.95 16.82
CA SER A 298 -0.56 -29.19 17.58
C SER A 298 -0.25 -28.99 19.07
N ASN A 299 0.13 -27.78 19.49
CA ASN A 299 0.31 -27.37 20.89
C ASN A 299 -0.95 -26.89 21.61
N LEU A 300 -2.08 -26.79 20.91
CA LEU A 300 -3.34 -26.27 21.45
C LEU A 300 -4.53 -27.20 21.13
N VAL A 301 -4.49 -27.88 19.98
CA VAL A 301 -5.63 -28.56 19.36
C VAL A 301 -5.21 -29.93 18.84
N SER A 302 -6.02 -30.93 19.16
CA SER A 302 -5.97 -32.26 18.55
C SER A 302 -7.39 -32.73 18.24
N ILE A 303 -7.68 -33.06 16.98
CA ILE A 303 -9.01 -33.44 16.50
C ILE A 303 -8.97 -34.89 16.07
N GLY A 304 -9.81 -35.72 16.68
CA GLY A 304 -9.90 -37.14 16.35
C GLY A 304 -10.77 -37.97 17.27
N VAL A 305 -10.61 -39.30 17.18
CA VAL A 305 -11.15 -40.27 18.14
C VAL A 305 -10.03 -40.70 19.07
N LYS A 306 -10.23 -40.55 20.38
CA LYS A 306 -9.24 -40.93 21.39
C LYS A 306 -9.29 -42.44 21.66
N SER A 307 -8.17 -43.13 21.42
CA SER A 307 -8.01 -44.55 21.70
C SER A 307 -7.92 -44.81 23.22
N PRO A 308 -8.12 -46.06 23.68
CA PRO A 308 -7.86 -46.42 25.08
C PRO A 308 -6.41 -46.21 25.52
N ALA A 309 -5.45 -46.17 24.59
CA ALA A 309 -4.05 -45.86 24.86
C ALA A 309 -3.77 -44.36 24.99
N GLY A 310 -4.74 -43.51 24.64
CA GLY A 310 -4.64 -42.05 24.71
C GLY A 310 -4.37 -41.37 23.37
N ASP A 311 -4.03 -42.13 22.32
CA ASP A 311 -3.77 -41.59 20.98
C ASP A 311 -5.03 -40.97 20.39
N ILE A 312 -4.91 -39.80 19.78
CA ILE A 312 -6.02 -39.13 19.09
C ILE A 312 -5.73 -39.18 17.59
N VAL A 313 -6.60 -39.85 16.84
CA VAL A 313 -6.45 -40.00 15.38
C VAL A 313 -7.74 -39.61 14.70
N PHE A 314 -7.64 -38.79 13.65
CA PHE A 314 -8.81 -38.39 12.88
C PHE A 314 -9.41 -39.57 12.12
N ASP A 315 -10.71 -39.83 12.33
CA ASP A 315 -11.50 -40.85 11.64
C ASP A 315 -12.19 -40.21 10.41
N ASP A 316 -11.55 -40.36 9.25
CA ASP A 316 -12.05 -39.83 7.98
C ASP A 316 -13.26 -40.60 7.40
N GLN A 317 -13.46 -41.85 7.84
CA GLN A 317 -14.59 -42.68 7.43
C GLN A 317 -15.88 -42.28 8.15
N ASN A 318 -15.76 -41.68 9.34
CA ASN A 318 -16.88 -41.20 10.13
C ASN A 318 -16.57 -39.84 10.76
N VAL A 319 -16.62 -38.79 9.95
CA VAL A 319 -16.28 -37.42 10.38
C VAL A 319 -17.00 -36.94 11.64
N LEU A 320 -18.22 -37.44 11.92
CA LEU A 320 -19.02 -37.07 13.10
C LEU A 320 -18.61 -37.81 14.39
N SER A 321 -17.71 -38.80 14.32
CA SER A 321 -17.17 -39.46 15.52
C SER A 321 -16.05 -38.64 16.20
N ASN A 322 -15.45 -37.70 15.46
CA ASN A 322 -14.30 -36.94 15.91
C ASN A 322 -14.68 -35.87 16.94
N SER A 323 -13.84 -35.73 17.97
CA SER A 323 -13.93 -34.69 19.00
C SER A 323 -12.71 -33.78 18.95
N VAL A 324 -12.88 -32.55 19.41
CA VAL A 324 -11.80 -31.59 19.62
C VAL A 324 -11.27 -31.79 21.02
N PHE A 325 -9.97 -31.98 21.12
CA PHE A 325 -9.24 -32.03 22.37
C PHE A 325 -8.35 -30.78 22.48
N LEU A 326 -8.35 -30.17 23.67
CA LEU A 326 -7.59 -28.97 23.97
C LEU A 326 -6.59 -29.24 25.09
N THR A 327 -5.55 -28.40 25.17
CA THR A 327 -4.45 -28.57 26.13
C THR A 327 -4.78 -28.13 27.55
N GLU A 328 -5.79 -27.28 27.71
CA GLU A 328 -6.28 -26.83 29.01
C GLU A 328 -7.78 -27.13 29.16
N GLN A 329 -8.20 -27.49 30.38
CA GLN A 329 -9.57 -27.91 30.65
C GLN A 329 -10.58 -26.76 30.50
N GLU A 330 -10.16 -25.53 30.81
CA GLU A 330 -11.00 -24.33 30.71
C GLU A 330 -11.09 -23.76 29.30
N TYR A 331 -10.29 -24.26 28.35
CA TYR A 331 -10.36 -23.78 26.97
C TYR A 331 -11.64 -24.26 26.31
N SER A 332 -12.12 -23.46 25.37
CA SER A 332 -13.33 -23.76 24.61
C SER A 332 -13.10 -23.54 23.12
N PHE A 333 -13.92 -24.16 22.28
CA PHE A 333 -13.84 -23.97 20.83
C PHE A 333 -15.21 -23.68 20.22
N ALA A 334 -15.17 -23.12 19.01
CA ALA A 334 -16.35 -22.95 18.17
C ALA A 334 -16.02 -23.27 16.71
N VAL A 335 -16.92 -24.00 16.05
CA VAL A 335 -16.91 -24.17 14.59
C VAL A 335 -18.17 -23.52 14.03
N SER A 336 -17.99 -22.54 13.16
CA SER A 336 -19.09 -21.83 12.50
C SER A 336 -18.96 -21.91 10.99
N ILE A 337 -20.10 -21.99 10.30
CA ILE A 337 -20.18 -21.90 8.84
C ILE A 337 -20.82 -20.56 8.52
N LYS A 338 -20.06 -19.70 7.85
CA LYS A 338 -20.52 -18.42 7.34
C LYS A 338 -21.05 -18.64 5.93
N THR A 339 -22.29 -18.24 5.69
CA THR A 339 -22.87 -18.27 4.34
C THR A 339 -22.04 -17.43 3.40
N ALA A 340 -21.99 -17.84 2.12
CA ALA A 340 -21.37 -17.05 1.08
C ALA A 340 -21.90 -15.60 1.13
N PRO A 341 -21.01 -14.60 1.14
CA PRO A 341 -21.42 -13.21 1.02
C PRO A 341 -22.25 -13.00 -0.25
N VAL A 342 -23.19 -12.06 -0.19
CA VAL A 342 -23.88 -11.61 -1.40
C VAL A 342 -22.88 -10.83 -2.23
N ASN A 343 -22.72 -11.22 -3.49
CA ASN A 343 -21.82 -10.57 -4.43
C ASN A 343 -22.08 -9.06 -4.51
N THR A 344 -21.02 -8.28 -4.37
CA THR A 344 -21.02 -6.83 -4.59
C THR A 344 -20.31 -6.49 -5.90
N ALA A 345 -20.39 -5.23 -6.34
CA ALA A 345 -19.67 -4.82 -7.54
C ALA A 345 -18.20 -4.57 -7.19
N PRO A 346 -17.27 -4.78 -8.15
CA PRO A 346 -15.85 -4.52 -7.93
C PRO A 346 -15.59 -3.12 -7.37
N ILE A 347 -14.70 -3.01 -6.41
CA ILE A 347 -14.23 -1.74 -5.87
C ILE A 347 -13.08 -1.28 -6.75
N VAL A 348 -13.25 -0.13 -7.43
CA VAL A 348 -12.21 0.50 -8.25
C VAL A 348 -11.75 1.75 -7.53
N HIS A 349 -10.45 1.86 -7.30
CA HIS A 349 -9.89 3.05 -6.66
C HIS A 349 -10.00 4.27 -7.57
N ASP A 350 -10.08 5.45 -6.94
CA ASP A 350 -10.05 6.71 -7.66
C ASP A 350 -8.75 6.84 -8.45
N ILE A 351 -8.90 7.13 -9.74
CA ILE A 351 -7.80 7.38 -10.67
C ILE A 351 -7.65 8.89 -10.75
N SER A 352 -6.45 9.38 -10.44
CA SER A 352 -6.15 10.81 -10.55
C SER A 352 -6.05 11.24 -12.01
N ASP A 353 -6.44 12.49 -12.28
CA ASP A 353 -6.22 13.09 -13.60
C ASP A 353 -4.72 13.09 -13.95
N ILE A 354 -4.44 12.79 -15.22
CA ILE A 354 -3.08 12.64 -15.73
C ILE A 354 -2.74 13.84 -16.59
N ASN A 355 -1.61 14.48 -16.27
CA ASN A 355 -1.02 15.51 -17.11
C ASN A 355 0.15 14.92 -17.88
N VAL A 356 0.12 15.01 -19.21
CA VAL A 356 1.12 14.42 -20.10
C VAL A 356 1.42 15.37 -21.25
N ASP A 357 2.65 15.37 -21.74
CA ASP A 357 3.02 16.18 -22.89
C ASP A 357 2.64 15.46 -24.19
N GLU A 358 2.27 16.20 -25.23
CA GLU A 358 1.97 15.62 -26.54
C GLU A 358 3.08 14.70 -27.05
N LEU A 359 2.72 13.66 -27.79
CA LEU A 359 3.64 12.67 -28.36
C LEU A 359 4.50 11.91 -27.33
N THR A 360 4.20 12.02 -26.04
CA THR A 360 4.83 11.23 -24.98
C THR A 360 3.91 10.11 -24.51
N SER A 361 4.51 9.11 -23.88
CA SER A 361 3.79 7.97 -23.32
C SER A 361 3.81 7.99 -21.80
N VAL A 362 2.71 7.57 -21.19
CA VAL A 362 2.59 7.42 -19.74
C VAL A 362 1.94 6.07 -19.42
N GLN A 363 2.48 5.41 -18.41
CA GLN A 363 1.90 4.18 -17.88
C GLN A 363 0.78 4.52 -16.90
N ILE A 364 -0.31 3.77 -17.00
CA ILE A 364 -1.47 3.86 -16.12
C ILE A 364 -1.69 2.49 -15.51
N HIS A 365 -1.83 2.47 -14.19
CA HIS A 365 -2.24 1.30 -13.43
C HIS A 365 -3.54 1.60 -12.69
N VAL A 366 -4.47 0.65 -12.68
CA VAL A 366 -5.75 0.75 -11.97
C VAL A 366 -5.81 -0.26 -10.85
N HIS A 367 -5.94 0.21 -9.62
CA HIS A 367 -6.22 -0.68 -8.51
C HIS A 367 -7.71 -0.98 -8.44
N ALA A 368 -8.06 -2.26 -8.59
CA ALA A 368 -9.39 -2.76 -8.33
C ALA A 368 -9.33 -4.10 -7.62
N PHE A 369 -10.32 -4.37 -6.78
CA PHE A 369 -10.49 -5.65 -6.12
C PHE A 369 -11.98 -5.93 -5.91
N ASP A 370 -12.32 -7.19 -5.67
CA ASP A 370 -13.67 -7.58 -5.27
C ASP A 370 -13.58 -8.52 -4.07
N ASP A 371 -14.50 -8.36 -3.12
CA ASP A 371 -14.48 -9.11 -1.87
C ASP A 371 -14.95 -10.57 -2.03
N GLU A 372 -15.64 -10.85 -3.12
CA GLU A 372 -16.33 -12.11 -3.38
C GLU A 372 -15.79 -12.84 -4.61
N GLN A 373 -15.23 -12.12 -5.59
CA GLN A 373 -14.62 -12.68 -6.79
C GLN A 373 -13.15 -12.29 -6.91
N THR A 374 -12.31 -13.26 -7.28
CA THR A 374 -10.88 -13.02 -7.50
C THR A 374 -10.56 -12.61 -8.93
N GLU A 375 -11.35 -13.09 -9.90
CA GLU A 375 -11.13 -12.81 -11.32
C GLU A 375 -11.91 -11.57 -11.76
N LEU A 376 -11.18 -10.56 -12.26
CA LEU A 376 -11.74 -9.30 -12.76
C LEU A 376 -11.40 -9.10 -14.23
N THR A 377 -12.35 -8.55 -14.98
CA THR A 377 -12.17 -8.14 -16.38
C THR A 377 -12.19 -6.63 -16.49
N PHE A 378 -11.21 -6.06 -17.17
CA PHE A 378 -11.07 -4.61 -17.35
C PHE A 378 -11.37 -4.22 -18.79
N THR A 379 -12.19 -3.18 -18.96
CA THR A 379 -12.55 -2.64 -20.28
C THR A 379 -12.29 -1.14 -20.31
N TRP A 380 -11.28 -0.75 -21.09
CA TRP A 380 -10.90 0.65 -21.30
C TRP A 380 -11.76 1.31 -22.39
N SER A 381 -12.28 2.50 -22.09
CA SER A 381 -12.88 3.40 -23.06
C SER A 381 -11.98 4.63 -23.21
N ILE A 382 -11.18 4.62 -24.27
CA ILE A 382 -10.19 5.65 -24.57
C ILE A 382 -10.60 6.34 -25.89
N PRO A 383 -10.60 7.69 -25.96
CA PRO A 383 -10.86 8.41 -27.19
C PRO A 383 -9.92 7.97 -28.32
N SER A 384 -10.43 7.92 -29.55
CA SER A 384 -9.72 7.38 -30.72
C SER A 384 -8.40 8.10 -31.06
N GLU A 385 -8.25 9.33 -30.57
CA GLU A 385 -7.09 10.20 -30.73
C GLU A 385 -5.91 9.73 -29.86
N ILE A 386 -6.18 9.11 -28.71
CA ILE A 386 -5.15 8.51 -27.85
C ILE A 386 -4.90 7.07 -28.31
N THR A 387 -3.64 6.75 -28.56
CA THR A 387 -3.24 5.36 -28.79
C THR A 387 -2.83 4.70 -27.48
N TYR A 388 -3.09 3.41 -27.33
CA TYR A 388 -2.67 2.67 -26.14
C TYR A 388 -2.19 1.26 -26.47
N THR A 389 -1.36 0.72 -25.58
CA THR A 389 -0.92 -0.67 -25.56
C THR A 389 -1.09 -1.24 -24.15
N GLY A 390 -1.01 -2.57 -24.01
CA GLY A 390 -1.32 -3.25 -22.75
C GLY A 390 -2.77 -3.70 -22.69
N SER A 391 -3.15 -4.24 -21.54
CA SER A 391 -4.48 -4.79 -21.25
C SER A 391 -4.72 -4.77 -19.75
N ASP A 392 -5.93 -5.16 -19.36
CA ASP A 392 -6.27 -5.38 -17.95
C ASP A 392 -6.07 -4.11 -17.10
N GLU A 393 -5.47 -4.23 -15.93
CA GLU A 393 -5.21 -3.13 -15.02
C GLU A 393 -4.02 -2.23 -15.43
N ASN A 394 -3.20 -2.66 -16.41
CA ASN A 394 -1.97 -1.99 -16.82
C ASN A 394 -1.96 -1.61 -18.30
N ILE A 395 -2.04 -0.30 -18.60
CA ILE A 395 -1.92 0.22 -19.97
C ILE A 395 -0.81 1.27 -20.09
N VAL A 396 -0.30 1.42 -21.30
CA VAL A 396 0.53 2.56 -21.69
C VAL A 396 -0.26 3.35 -22.72
N ILE A 397 -0.61 4.59 -22.39
CA ILE A 397 -1.19 5.52 -23.36
C ILE A 397 -0.07 6.34 -24.02
N THR A 398 -0.29 6.75 -25.26
CA THR A 398 0.56 7.72 -25.97
C THR A 398 -0.32 8.88 -26.42
N ALA A 399 0.02 10.06 -25.92
CA ALA A 399 -0.72 11.29 -26.19
C ALA A 399 -0.59 11.68 -27.68
N PRO A 400 -1.67 12.10 -28.34
CA PRO A 400 -1.61 12.64 -29.70
C PRO A 400 -0.86 13.97 -29.73
N ALA A 401 -0.50 14.40 -30.94
CA ALA A 401 -0.21 15.82 -31.18
C ALA A 401 -1.50 16.63 -31.03
N VAL A 402 -1.42 17.80 -30.39
CA VAL A 402 -2.57 18.68 -30.16
C VAL A 402 -2.22 20.12 -30.51
N ASP A 403 -3.17 20.89 -31.06
CA ASP A 403 -2.94 22.29 -31.44
C ASP A 403 -3.05 23.26 -30.24
N SER A 404 -3.55 22.77 -29.10
CA SER A 404 -3.68 23.47 -27.82
C SER A 404 -3.85 22.45 -26.70
N ASN A 405 -3.63 22.83 -25.44
CA ASN A 405 -3.92 21.95 -24.30
C ASN A 405 -5.33 21.35 -24.42
N THR A 406 -5.43 20.03 -24.40
CA THR A 406 -6.66 19.31 -24.68
C THR A 406 -6.90 18.23 -23.64
N ASP A 407 -8.11 18.20 -23.11
CA ASP A 407 -8.56 17.21 -22.13
C ASP A 407 -9.29 16.06 -22.83
N TYR A 408 -8.85 14.84 -22.57
CA TYR A 408 -9.46 13.61 -23.08
C TYR A 408 -10.12 12.85 -21.91
N PRO A 409 -11.45 12.69 -21.91
CA PRO A 409 -12.11 11.86 -20.90
C PRO A 409 -11.80 10.39 -21.18
N VAL A 410 -11.25 9.70 -20.19
CA VAL A 410 -10.99 8.27 -20.22
C VAL A 410 -11.84 7.60 -19.15
N SER A 411 -12.36 6.41 -19.45
CA SER A 411 -13.01 5.58 -18.43
C SER A 411 -12.56 4.13 -18.48
N ILE A 412 -12.70 3.47 -17.34
CA ILE A 412 -12.47 2.05 -17.16
C ILE A 412 -13.67 1.42 -16.48
N SER A 413 -14.16 0.33 -17.07
CA SER A 413 -15.16 -0.54 -16.46
C SER A 413 -14.49 -1.82 -15.99
N VAL A 414 -14.66 -2.14 -14.71
CA VAL A 414 -14.15 -3.37 -14.07
C VAL A 414 -15.34 -4.24 -13.70
N SER A 415 -15.33 -5.48 -14.17
CA SER A 415 -16.40 -6.46 -13.94
C SER A 415 -15.87 -7.74 -13.34
N ASP A 416 -16.64 -8.32 -12.42
CA ASP A 416 -16.46 -9.65 -11.84
C ASP A 416 -17.26 -10.74 -12.59
N GLY A 417 -17.76 -10.42 -13.79
CA GLY A 417 -18.65 -11.27 -14.59
C GLY A 417 -20.14 -11.20 -14.22
N MET A 418 -20.50 -10.55 -13.11
CA MET A 418 -21.90 -10.39 -12.65
C MET A 418 -22.33 -8.93 -12.52
N LEU A 419 -21.47 -8.11 -11.93
CA LEU A 419 -21.62 -6.70 -11.68
C LEU A 419 -20.44 -5.93 -12.30
N THR A 420 -20.55 -4.62 -12.37
CA THR A 420 -19.54 -3.76 -13.00
C THR A 420 -19.50 -2.41 -12.29
N THR A 421 -18.28 -1.92 -12.08
CA THR A 421 -18.02 -0.56 -11.60
C THR A 421 -17.25 0.19 -12.67
N THR A 422 -17.63 1.45 -12.92
CA THR A 422 -16.97 2.32 -13.90
C THR A 422 -16.38 3.54 -13.22
N GLN A 423 -15.11 3.81 -13.47
CA GLN A 423 -14.41 5.02 -13.05
C GLN A 423 -14.00 5.85 -14.26
N SER A 424 -14.02 7.17 -14.13
CA SER A 424 -13.56 8.10 -15.17
C SER A 424 -12.53 9.07 -14.59
N PHE A 425 -11.60 9.49 -15.44
CA PHE A 425 -10.59 10.53 -15.15
C PHE A 425 -10.25 11.28 -16.44
N ILE A 426 -9.52 12.38 -16.31
CA ILE A 426 -9.09 13.21 -17.43
C ILE A 426 -7.61 12.97 -17.74
N VAL A 427 -7.30 12.80 -19.02
CA VAL A 427 -5.94 12.93 -19.55
C VAL A 427 -5.80 14.30 -20.19
N SER A 428 -5.12 15.21 -19.50
CA SER A 428 -4.78 16.54 -20.00
C SER A 428 -3.47 16.46 -20.79
N VAL A 429 -3.58 16.64 -22.11
CA VAL A 429 -2.42 16.67 -23.01
C VAL A 429 -1.96 18.11 -23.16
N ASN A 430 -0.73 18.40 -22.70
CA ASN A 430 -0.09 19.68 -22.90
C ASN A 430 0.39 19.80 -24.35
N ASN A 431 -0.03 20.86 -25.01
CA ASN A 431 0.54 21.26 -26.29
C ASN A 431 1.96 21.81 -26.05
N LEU A 432 2.96 21.21 -26.70
CA LEU A 432 4.33 21.71 -26.70
C LEU A 432 4.67 22.42 -28.01
N ALA A 433 3.79 22.39 -29.01
CA ALA A 433 3.95 23.09 -30.27
C ALA A 433 3.93 24.60 -30.03
N VAL A 434 5.09 25.21 -30.29
CA VAL A 434 5.21 26.66 -30.43
C VAL A 434 5.14 26.98 -31.93
N ASP A 435 4.34 28.00 -32.26
CA ASP A 435 3.96 28.45 -33.61
C ASP A 435 5.03 28.18 -34.71
N PRO A 436 4.73 27.38 -35.74
CA PRO A 436 5.64 27.10 -36.86
C PRO A 436 5.91 28.33 -37.76
N SER A 437 5.37 29.50 -37.45
CA SER A 437 5.64 30.75 -38.17
C SER A 437 7.05 31.31 -37.93
N GLU A 438 7.77 30.85 -36.89
CA GLU A 438 9.11 31.34 -36.58
C GLU A 438 10.19 30.78 -37.53
N PRO A 439 11.09 31.62 -38.05
CA PRO A 439 12.06 31.20 -39.06
C PRO A 439 13.08 30.19 -38.49
N PRO A 440 13.55 29.21 -39.27
CA PRO A 440 14.59 28.29 -38.82
C PRO A 440 15.88 29.04 -38.46
N TRP A 441 16.55 28.59 -37.40
CA TRP A 441 17.86 29.12 -37.02
C TRP A 441 18.89 28.89 -38.13
N SER A 442 19.73 29.88 -38.37
CA SER A 442 20.74 29.91 -39.42
C SER A 442 22.06 30.38 -38.82
N SER A 443 23.10 29.58 -39.01
CA SER A 443 24.47 29.90 -38.58
C SER A 443 25.04 31.17 -39.21
N THR A 444 24.49 31.63 -40.33
CA THR A 444 24.98 32.79 -41.08
C THR A 444 24.23 34.09 -40.76
N LYS A 445 23.06 34.00 -40.11
CA LYS A 445 22.24 35.14 -39.70
C LYS A 445 22.69 35.65 -38.33
N ALA A 446 22.70 36.98 -38.16
CA ALA A 446 22.85 37.60 -36.84
C ALA A 446 21.47 37.82 -36.24
N TYR A 447 21.36 37.57 -34.93
CA TYR A 447 20.13 37.68 -34.15
C TYR A 447 20.31 38.72 -33.07
N SER A 448 19.31 39.56 -32.83
CA SER A 448 19.27 40.55 -31.75
C SER A 448 18.39 40.07 -30.60
N ALA A 449 18.51 40.70 -29.43
CA ALA A 449 17.66 40.36 -28.28
C ALA A 449 16.17 40.39 -28.66
N GLY A 450 15.44 39.32 -28.34
CA GLY A 450 14.03 39.14 -28.67
C GLY A 450 13.76 38.43 -30.00
N ASP A 451 14.76 38.25 -30.87
CA ASP A 451 14.59 37.48 -32.11
C ASP A 451 14.28 36.01 -31.78
N LYS A 452 13.27 35.45 -32.45
CA LYS A 452 12.86 34.06 -32.29
C LYS A 452 13.27 33.21 -33.48
N VAL A 453 13.60 31.94 -33.21
CA VAL A 453 13.98 30.97 -34.22
C VAL A 453 13.50 29.57 -33.88
N LEU A 454 13.16 28.80 -34.91
CA LEU A 454 12.93 27.36 -34.79
C LEU A 454 14.26 26.60 -34.89
N PHE A 455 14.60 25.79 -33.90
CA PHE A 455 15.77 24.92 -33.92
C PHE A 455 15.45 23.59 -33.22
N GLU A 456 15.64 22.47 -33.94
CA GLU A 456 15.33 21.11 -33.43
C GLU A 456 13.90 20.98 -32.87
N GLY A 457 12.92 21.59 -33.56
CA GLY A 457 11.51 21.52 -33.18
C GLY A 457 11.11 22.42 -32.00
N LYS A 458 12.00 23.28 -31.52
CA LYS A 458 11.76 24.20 -30.40
C LYS A 458 11.98 25.65 -30.81
N VAL A 459 11.24 26.58 -30.23
CA VAL A 459 11.45 28.01 -30.45
C VAL A 459 12.39 28.57 -29.38
N TYR A 460 13.45 29.24 -29.82
CA TYR A 460 14.41 29.92 -28.96
C TYR A 460 14.34 31.42 -29.19
N GLU A 461 14.40 32.20 -28.12
CA GLU A 461 14.50 33.65 -28.14
C GLU A 461 15.93 34.07 -27.80
N ALA A 462 16.53 34.91 -28.63
CA ALA A 462 17.85 35.46 -28.38
C ALA A 462 17.81 36.40 -27.16
N LYS A 463 18.70 36.19 -26.19
CA LYS A 463 18.84 37.04 -24.99
C LYS A 463 19.63 38.32 -25.28
N TRP A 464 20.57 38.24 -26.22
CA TRP A 464 21.36 39.36 -26.71
C TRP A 464 21.84 39.08 -28.13
N TRP A 465 22.52 40.06 -28.72
CA TRP A 465 23.07 39.94 -30.06
C TRP A 465 23.98 38.72 -30.17
N ASN A 466 23.72 37.82 -31.12
CA ASN A 466 24.56 36.66 -31.38
C ASN A 466 24.57 36.28 -32.87
N LYS A 467 25.61 35.53 -33.28
CA LYS A 467 25.75 34.99 -34.64
C LYS A 467 26.50 33.68 -34.58
N ASN A 468 26.00 32.66 -35.28
CA ASN A 468 26.58 31.31 -35.30
C ASN A 468 26.61 30.60 -33.92
N GLU A 469 25.91 31.13 -32.92
CA GLU A 469 25.75 30.48 -31.63
C GLU A 469 24.51 29.59 -31.68
N LYS A 470 24.68 28.27 -31.48
CA LYS A 470 23.58 27.31 -31.58
C LYS A 470 22.60 27.46 -30.42
N PRO A 471 21.28 27.45 -30.65
CA PRO A 471 20.29 27.67 -29.59
C PRO A 471 20.31 26.63 -28.47
N ASN A 472 20.67 25.37 -28.76
CA ASN A 472 20.73 24.30 -27.75
C ASN A 472 22.06 24.23 -26.98
N ASN A 473 23.04 25.09 -27.27
CA ASN A 473 24.39 25.00 -26.69
C ASN A 473 25.05 26.37 -26.47
N SER A 474 24.26 27.43 -26.31
CA SER A 474 24.77 28.74 -25.95
C SER A 474 23.83 29.46 -25.00
N ASN A 475 24.43 30.19 -24.05
CA ASN A 475 23.73 31.09 -23.14
C ASN A 475 23.13 32.32 -23.84
N ALA A 476 23.41 32.54 -25.13
CA ALA A 476 22.80 33.63 -25.91
C ALA A 476 21.31 33.38 -26.23
N TRP A 477 20.80 32.18 -25.98
CA TRP A 477 19.44 31.78 -26.27
C TRP A 477 18.73 31.35 -24.99
N LYS A 478 17.44 31.65 -24.89
CA LYS A 478 16.52 31.03 -23.94
C LYS A 478 15.44 30.29 -24.72
N LEU A 479 14.94 29.19 -24.18
CA LEU A 479 13.75 28.54 -24.72
C LEU A 479 12.56 29.50 -24.58
N ALA A 480 11.82 29.74 -25.66
CA ALA A 480 10.64 30.60 -25.60
C ALA A 480 9.53 29.89 -24.80
N ALA A 481 8.81 30.64 -23.97
CA ALA A 481 7.64 30.11 -23.27
C ALA A 481 6.55 29.73 -24.29
N PRO A 482 5.75 28.67 -24.02
CA PRO A 482 4.57 28.35 -24.83
C PRO A 482 3.67 29.58 -24.98
N THR A 483 3.20 29.85 -26.19
CA THR A 483 2.41 31.06 -26.51
C THR A 483 0.97 31.02 -25.99
N ASP A 484 0.54 29.90 -25.42
CA ASP A 484 -0.81 29.64 -24.92
C ASP A 484 -0.95 29.71 -23.38
N GLY A 485 0.13 30.05 -22.67
CA GLY A 485 0.14 30.11 -21.20
C GLY A 485 0.62 28.83 -20.51
N GLY A 486 1.15 27.86 -21.27
CA GLY A 486 1.87 26.72 -20.72
C GLY A 486 3.12 27.11 -19.90
N VAL A 487 3.49 26.25 -18.97
CA VAL A 487 4.66 26.44 -18.09
C VAL A 487 5.93 25.97 -18.80
N ALA A 488 6.94 26.83 -18.87
CA ALA A 488 8.20 26.53 -19.57
C ALA A 488 8.98 25.38 -18.90
N VAL A 489 9.57 24.45 -19.66
CA VAL A 489 10.39 23.37 -19.10
C VAL A 489 11.67 23.93 -18.46
N TRP A 490 12.02 23.44 -17.26
CA TRP A 490 13.25 23.78 -16.59
C TRP A 490 14.46 23.29 -17.37
N ASN A 491 15.50 24.11 -17.41
CA ASN A 491 16.73 23.88 -18.11
C ASN A 491 17.87 24.55 -17.33
N ALA A 492 18.92 23.78 -17.03
CA ALA A 492 20.02 24.22 -16.18
C ALA A 492 20.79 25.43 -16.73
N GLN A 493 20.71 25.70 -18.03
CA GLN A 493 21.44 26.79 -18.68
C GLN A 493 20.67 28.13 -18.59
N ASN A 494 19.38 28.10 -18.28
CA ASN A 494 18.53 29.28 -18.17
C ASN A 494 18.60 29.89 -16.76
N ASP A 495 18.54 31.22 -16.71
CA ASP A 495 18.29 31.97 -15.48
C ASP A 495 16.79 32.21 -15.30
N TYR A 496 16.33 32.10 -14.06
CA TYR A 496 14.93 32.22 -13.68
C TYR A 496 14.79 33.26 -12.58
N ALA A 497 14.00 34.31 -12.83
CA ALA A 497 13.67 35.29 -11.80
C ALA A 497 12.81 34.67 -10.67
N GLY A 498 12.84 35.29 -9.49
CA GLY A 498 11.93 34.92 -8.41
C GLY A 498 10.47 35.02 -8.84
N GLY A 499 9.73 33.94 -8.63
CA GLY A 499 8.33 33.79 -9.02
C GLY A 499 8.09 33.09 -10.35
N THR A 500 9.12 32.84 -11.16
CA THR A 500 9.00 32.09 -12.43
C THR A 500 8.55 30.67 -12.18
N ILE A 501 7.61 30.17 -12.99
CA ILE A 501 7.09 28.81 -12.93
C ILE A 501 7.71 28.01 -14.08
N VAL A 502 8.20 26.81 -13.79
CA VAL A 502 8.77 25.87 -14.75
C VAL A 502 8.26 24.44 -14.53
N SER A 503 8.27 23.60 -15.57
CA SER A 503 7.99 22.17 -15.44
C SER A 503 9.31 21.38 -15.42
N HIS A 504 9.45 20.43 -14.51
CA HIS A 504 10.61 19.54 -14.42
C HIS A 504 10.14 18.14 -14.01
N ASN A 505 10.46 17.13 -14.81
CA ASN A 505 9.95 15.76 -14.63
C ASN A 505 8.43 15.76 -14.39
N THR A 506 7.68 16.40 -15.31
CA THR A 506 6.21 16.56 -15.30
C THR A 506 5.60 17.28 -14.08
N ILE A 507 6.41 17.78 -13.15
CA ILE A 507 5.98 18.53 -11.96
C ILE A 507 6.26 20.02 -12.15
N GLN A 508 5.32 20.89 -11.76
CA GLN A 508 5.51 22.34 -11.78
C GLN A 508 6.23 22.84 -10.53
N TYR A 509 7.15 23.78 -10.73
CA TYR A 509 7.92 24.41 -9.67
C TYR A 509 7.95 25.92 -9.86
N LYS A 510 7.86 26.66 -8.76
CA LYS A 510 8.00 28.11 -8.71
C LYS A 510 9.33 28.49 -8.06
N ALA A 511 10.14 29.28 -8.74
CA ALA A 511 11.37 29.84 -8.18
C ALA A 511 11.02 30.76 -7.00
N LYS A 512 11.63 30.55 -5.84
CA LYS A 512 11.43 31.41 -4.65
C LYS A 512 12.18 32.75 -4.80
N TRP A 513 13.32 32.73 -5.48
CA TRP A 513 14.16 33.88 -5.83
C TRP A 513 14.92 33.56 -7.12
N TRP A 514 15.79 34.47 -7.57
CA TRP A 514 16.57 34.27 -8.79
C TRP A 514 17.45 33.01 -8.71
N THR A 515 17.50 32.19 -9.77
CA THR A 515 18.22 30.90 -9.81
C THR A 515 18.69 30.58 -11.23
N GLN A 516 19.84 29.92 -11.37
CA GLN A 516 20.38 29.43 -12.64
C GLN A 516 21.18 28.14 -12.39
N GLY A 517 20.77 27.05 -13.04
CA GLY A 517 21.45 25.75 -12.92
C GLY A 517 21.04 24.90 -11.73
N GLU A 518 20.39 25.45 -10.71
CA GLU A 518 19.85 24.65 -9.61
C GLU A 518 18.59 23.88 -10.04
N GLU A 519 18.60 22.56 -9.90
CA GLU A 519 17.55 21.64 -10.36
C GLU A 519 16.29 21.64 -9.46
N PRO A 520 15.07 21.75 -10.03
CA PRO A 520 13.81 21.64 -9.31
C PRO A 520 13.54 20.23 -8.80
N GLY A 521 13.07 20.13 -7.56
CA GLY A 521 12.88 18.85 -6.85
C GLY A 521 14.11 18.40 -6.07
N VAL A 522 15.29 18.95 -6.39
CA VAL A 522 16.55 18.70 -5.66
C VAL A 522 16.91 19.90 -4.77
N ASN A 523 16.81 21.11 -5.32
CA ASN A 523 17.28 22.32 -4.64
C ASN A 523 16.13 23.12 -4.00
N PRO A 524 16.32 23.68 -2.79
CA PRO A 524 15.28 24.37 -2.03
C PRO A 524 14.88 25.73 -2.61
N VAL A 525 15.57 26.20 -3.65
CA VAL A 525 15.23 27.43 -4.39
C VAL A 525 13.91 27.29 -5.15
N TRP A 526 13.47 26.06 -5.43
CA TRP A 526 12.20 25.76 -6.07
C TRP A 526 11.13 25.41 -5.03
N LYS A 527 9.91 25.91 -5.23
CA LYS A 527 8.72 25.49 -4.52
C LYS A 527 7.88 24.65 -5.48
N LYS A 528 7.69 23.36 -5.18
CA LYS A 528 6.74 22.50 -5.90
C LYS A 528 5.33 23.12 -5.81
N LEU A 529 4.64 23.22 -6.94
CA LEU A 529 3.28 23.77 -7.04
C LEU A 529 2.22 22.69 -6.96
#